data_AF-A0A520WT68-F1
#
_entry.id   AF-A0A520WT68-F1
#
_cell.length_a   1.000
_cell.length_b   1.000
_cell.length_c   1.000
_cell.angle_alpha   90.00
_cell.angle_beta   90.00
_cell.angle_gamma   90.00
#
_symmetry.space_group_name_H-M   'P 1'
#
loop_
_entity.id
_entity.type
_entity.pdbx_description
1 polymer ?
#
loop_
_entity_poly.entity_id
_entity_poly.type
_entity_poly.pdbx_seq_one_letter_code
_entity_poly.pdbx_strand_id
1 'polypeptide(L)'
;MAVRLRLMRMGKKKQPTYRVVAADSRSPRNGRFIEIIGTYQPRLEPSVVKIDNERAVHWLQNGAQPSETVEKLLKISGAWADFKGEQFVPPVPPAPKTKSSLKKSEPSAPVPESGDSDEGKSEEPEETPQDDEVAVAEDDHSTDDEADSVSDGDDEEQS
;
A
#
# COMPACT_ATOMS: atom_id res chain seq x y z
N MET A 1 5.05 22.22 -16.47
CA MET A 1 5.66 21.42 -15.39
C MET A 1 4.49 20.98 -14.53
N ALA A 2 4.30 19.69 -14.28
CA ALA A 2 3.10 19.20 -13.59
C ALA A 2 3.47 18.01 -12.71
N VAL A 3 3.17 18.12 -11.42
CA VAL A 3 3.37 17.04 -10.45
C VAL A 3 2.22 16.05 -10.58
N ARG A 4 2.55 14.76 -10.64
CA ARG A 4 1.58 13.66 -10.66
C ARG A 4 1.82 12.73 -9.48
N LEU A 5 0.74 12.28 -8.87
CA LEU A 5 0.81 11.18 -7.90
C LEU A 5 0.72 9.87 -8.68
N ARG A 6 1.76 9.05 -8.57
CA ARG A 6 1.89 7.81 -9.35
C ARG A 6 2.41 6.66 -8.51
N LEU A 7 2.21 5.44 -8.98
CA LEU A 7 2.74 4.24 -8.36
C LEU A 7 4.13 3.94 -8.92
N MET A 8 5.11 3.88 -8.03
CA MET A 8 6.44 3.39 -8.32
C MET A 8 6.53 1.91 -7.96
N ARG A 9 6.93 1.07 -8.91
CA ARG A 9 7.06 -0.37 -8.67
C ARG A 9 8.39 -0.66 -7.99
N MET A 10 8.29 -1.30 -6.84
CA MET A 10 9.37 -1.86 -6.03
C MET A 10 9.14 -3.37 -5.85
N GLY A 11 10.08 -4.04 -5.19
CA GLY A 11 9.97 -5.45 -4.82
C GLY A 11 10.61 -6.42 -5.83
N LYS A 12 10.43 -7.71 -5.56
CA LYS A 12 11.08 -8.81 -6.28
C LYS A 12 10.20 -9.30 -7.44
N LYS A 13 10.75 -10.19 -8.29
CA LYS A 13 9.96 -10.91 -9.30
C LYS A 13 8.83 -11.67 -8.60
N LYS A 14 7.61 -11.62 -9.17
CA LYS A 14 6.36 -12.21 -8.60
C LYS A 14 5.89 -11.64 -7.25
N GLN A 15 6.59 -10.66 -6.68
CA GLN A 15 6.21 -9.98 -5.43
C GLN A 15 6.26 -8.45 -5.64
N PRO A 16 5.30 -7.88 -6.40
CA PRO A 16 5.25 -6.44 -6.63
C PRO A 16 4.81 -5.70 -5.36
N THR A 17 5.56 -4.67 -5.00
CA THR A 17 5.19 -3.68 -3.98
C THR A 17 5.18 -2.32 -4.64
N TYR A 18 4.21 -1.48 -4.33
CA TYR A 18 4.10 -0.15 -4.91
C TYR A 18 4.31 0.92 -3.85
N ARG A 19 4.96 2.02 -4.24
CA ARG A 19 5.01 3.25 -3.44
C ARG A 19 4.19 4.31 -4.15
N VAL A 20 3.34 5.01 -3.41
CA VAL A 20 2.66 6.21 -3.89
C VAL A 20 3.64 7.36 -3.79
N VAL A 21 4.05 7.92 -4.93
CA VAL A 21 5.06 8.97 -4.99
C VAL A 21 4.54 10.21 -5.70
N ALA A 22 4.91 11.39 -5.19
CA ALA A 22 4.79 12.65 -5.89
C ALA A 22 6.02 12.85 -6.77
N ALA A 23 5.82 12.99 -8.07
CA ALA A 23 6.90 13.18 -9.01
C ALA A 23 6.47 14.07 -10.19
N ASP A 24 7.43 14.72 -10.84
CA ASP A 24 7.16 15.44 -12.08
C ASP A 24 6.75 14.46 -13.20
N SER A 25 5.79 14.87 -14.03
CA SER A 25 5.25 14.07 -15.13
C SER A 25 6.28 13.59 -16.14
N ARG A 26 7.39 14.33 -16.32
CA ARG A 26 8.47 13.99 -17.27
C ARG A 26 9.46 12.98 -16.71
N SER A 27 9.47 12.78 -15.39
CA SER A 27 10.41 11.87 -14.74
C SER A 27 10.05 10.41 -15.06
N PRO A 28 11.01 9.51 -15.25
CA PRO A 28 10.74 8.09 -15.52
C PRO A 28 10.01 7.43 -14.34
N ARG A 29 9.22 6.37 -14.60
CA ARG A 29 8.32 5.74 -13.61
C ARG A 29 9.00 5.40 -12.28
N ASN A 30 10.19 4.81 -12.35
CA ASN A 30 10.96 4.35 -11.19
C ASN A 30 12.24 5.18 -10.94
N GLY A 31 12.29 6.43 -11.41
CA GLY A 31 13.46 7.30 -11.20
C GLY A 31 13.20 8.39 -10.18
N ARG A 32 13.67 9.61 -10.48
CA ARG A 32 13.59 10.76 -9.56
C ARG A 32 12.14 11.06 -9.17
N PHE A 33 11.92 11.16 -7.86
CA PHE A 33 10.68 11.60 -7.24
C PHE A 33 10.98 12.75 -6.27
N ILE A 34 9.93 13.46 -5.85
CA ILE A 34 10.01 14.56 -4.88
C ILE A 34 9.83 13.97 -3.48
N GLU A 35 8.75 13.21 -3.29
CA GLU A 35 8.38 12.65 -1.98
C GLU A 35 7.60 11.33 -2.12
N ILE A 36 7.70 10.48 -1.09
CA ILE A 36 6.92 9.26 -0.94
C ILE A 36 5.78 9.54 0.05
N ILE A 37 4.53 9.39 -0.40
CA ILE A 37 3.33 9.64 0.40
C ILE A 37 2.82 8.37 1.07
N GLY A 38 3.10 7.21 0.48
CA GLY A 38 2.58 5.95 1.01
C GLY A 38 3.07 4.70 0.29
N THR A 39 2.54 3.57 0.72
CA THR A 39 2.84 2.23 0.20
C THR A 39 1.57 1.43 -0.05
N TYR A 40 1.60 0.63 -1.10
CA TYR A 40 0.52 -0.26 -1.51
C TYR A 40 1.05 -1.66 -1.81
N GLN A 41 0.49 -2.67 -1.14
CA GLN A 41 0.85 -4.07 -1.28
C GLN A 41 -0.38 -4.89 -1.70
N PRO A 42 -0.56 -5.18 -3.00
CA PRO A 42 -1.72 -5.92 -3.49
C PRO A 42 -1.69 -7.43 -3.23
N ARG A 43 -0.53 -7.98 -2.84
CA ARG A 43 -0.35 -9.43 -2.67
C ARG A 43 -0.78 -9.95 -1.31
N LEU A 44 -0.93 -9.06 -0.33
CA LEU A 44 -1.44 -9.41 0.98
C LEU A 44 -2.97 -9.41 0.93
N GLU A 45 -3.58 -10.36 1.62
CA GLU A 45 -5.02 -10.43 1.85
C GLU A 45 -5.25 -10.17 3.35
N PRO A 46 -5.82 -9.01 3.73
CA PRO A 46 -6.29 -7.90 2.91
C PRO A 46 -5.15 -7.04 2.32
N SER A 47 -5.43 -6.36 1.20
CA SER A 47 -4.44 -5.48 0.55
C SER A 47 -4.02 -4.35 1.48
N VAL A 48 -2.75 -4.30 1.84
CA VAL A 48 -2.23 -3.28 2.76
C VAL A 48 -2.05 -1.96 2.02
N VAL A 49 -2.80 -0.94 2.46
CA VAL A 49 -2.71 0.44 1.98
C VAL A 49 -2.30 1.31 3.17
N LYS A 50 -1.10 1.91 3.10
CA LYS A 50 -0.62 2.87 4.09
C LYS A 50 -0.37 4.19 3.38
N ILE A 51 -1.17 5.20 3.68
CA ILE A 51 -1.09 6.54 3.07
C ILE A 51 -1.04 7.56 4.20
N ASP A 52 -0.12 8.51 4.08
CA ASP A 52 -0.13 9.71 4.90
C ASP A 52 -1.16 10.70 4.32
N ASN A 53 -2.26 10.89 5.05
CA ASN A 53 -3.37 11.73 4.61
C ASN A 53 -2.99 13.21 4.59
N GLU A 54 -2.18 13.70 5.53
CA GLU A 54 -1.77 15.11 5.61
C GLU A 54 -0.94 15.49 4.38
N ARG A 55 0.05 14.65 4.06
CA ARG A 55 0.92 14.86 2.89
C ARG A 55 0.15 14.68 1.59
N ALA A 56 -0.76 13.70 1.52
CA ALA A 56 -1.61 13.52 0.35
C ALA A 56 -2.47 14.76 0.07
N VAL A 57 -3.13 15.31 1.10
CA VAL A 57 -3.98 16.51 0.98
C VAL A 57 -3.15 17.72 0.57
N HIS A 58 -1.97 17.93 1.17
CA HIS A 58 -1.06 19.02 0.77
C HIS A 58 -0.70 18.95 -0.72
N TRP A 59 -0.35 17.77 -1.24
CA TRP A 59 -0.04 17.61 -2.67
C TRP A 59 -1.26 17.83 -3.58
N LEU A 60 -2.44 17.39 -3.15
CA LEU A 60 -3.69 17.63 -3.88
C LEU A 60 -4.05 19.13 -3.92
N GLN A 61 -3.85 19.85 -2.82
CA GLN A 61 -4.02 21.31 -2.74
C GLN A 61 -3.04 22.06 -3.65
N ASN A 62 -1.81 21.56 -3.78
CA ASN A 62 -0.81 22.09 -4.72
C ASN A 62 -1.09 21.72 -6.19
N GLY A 63 -2.22 21.07 -6.48
CA GLY A 63 -2.65 20.74 -7.84
C GLY A 63 -2.01 19.48 -8.41
N ALA A 64 -1.47 18.60 -7.57
CA ALA A 64 -0.95 17.31 -8.03
C ALA A 64 -2.07 16.46 -8.63
N GLN A 65 -1.82 15.90 -9.83
CA GLN A 65 -2.80 15.07 -10.53
C GLN A 65 -2.59 13.59 -10.19
N PRO A 66 -3.53 12.92 -9.50
CA PRO A 66 -3.42 11.48 -9.23
C PRO A 66 -3.67 10.63 -10.48
N SER A 67 -3.08 9.44 -10.52
CA SER A 67 -3.48 8.40 -11.48
C SER A 67 -4.71 7.64 -10.98
N GLU A 68 -5.44 6.97 -11.89
CA GLU A 68 -6.70 6.27 -11.56
C GLU A 68 -6.59 5.30 -10.38
N THR A 69 -5.50 4.52 -10.30
CA THR A 69 -5.27 3.61 -9.19
C THR A 69 -4.98 4.36 -7.89
N VAL A 70 -4.19 5.44 -7.95
CA VAL A 70 -3.87 6.24 -6.77
C VAL A 70 -5.12 6.94 -6.24
N GLU A 71 -5.99 7.44 -7.12
CA GLU A 71 -7.27 8.02 -6.74
C GLU A 71 -8.15 7.01 -5.98
N LYS A 72 -8.21 5.75 -6.43
CA LYS A 72 -8.91 4.67 -5.70
C LYS A 72 -8.30 4.44 -4.32
N LEU A 73 -6.97 4.41 -4.21
CA LEU A 73 -6.28 4.24 -2.93
C LEU A 73 -6.54 5.42 -1.97
N LEU A 74 -6.56 6.64 -2.49
CA LEU A 74 -6.87 7.86 -1.70
C LEU A 74 -8.33 7.90 -1.24
N LYS A 75 -9.26 7.33 -2.01
CA LYS A 75 -10.66 7.15 -1.59
C LYS A 75 -10.77 6.11 -0.47
N ILE A 76 -10.01 5.02 -0.55
CA ILE A 76 -9.97 3.98 0.49
C ILE A 76 -9.34 4.53 1.79
N SER A 77 -8.30 5.37 1.68
CA SER A 77 -7.61 5.93 2.86
C SER A 77 -8.32 7.13 3.50
N GLY A 78 -9.36 7.68 2.87
CA GLY A 78 -10.09 8.87 3.34
C GLY A 78 -9.47 10.21 2.91
N ALA A 79 -8.20 10.25 2.49
CA ALA A 79 -7.51 11.48 2.05
C ALA A 79 -8.25 12.24 0.94
N TRP A 80 -8.96 11.52 0.07
CA TRP A 80 -9.73 12.15 -1.00
C TRP A 80 -10.97 12.90 -0.48
N ALA A 81 -11.61 12.37 0.56
CA ALA A 81 -12.76 13.02 1.20
C ALA A 81 -12.30 14.30 1.93
N ASP A 82 -11.18 14.21 2.64
CA ASP A 82 -10.56 15.35 3.34
C ASP A 82 -10.21 16.48 2.37
N PHE A 83 -9.64 16.15 1.20
CA PHE A 83 -9.31 17.15 0.18
C PHE A 83 -10.53 17.83 -0.45
N LYS A 84 -11.62 17.07 -0.68
CA LYS A 84 -12.84 17.61 -1.31
C LYS A 84 -13.74 18.36 -0.32
N GLY A 85 -13.50 18.24 0.98
CA GLY A 85 -14.34 18.84 2.02
C GLY A 85 -15.76 18.24 2.05
N GLU A 86 -15.94 17.08 1.41
CA GLU A 86 -17.23 16.40 1.28
C GLU A 86 -17.23 15.22 2.26
N GLN A 87 -18.08 15.33 3.28
CA GLN A 87 -18.28 14.32 4.31
C GLN A 87 -18.54 12.96 3.65
N PHE A 88 -17.77 11.94 4.04
CA PHE A 88 -17.99 10.57 3.62
C PHE A 88 -19.38 10.10 4.06
N VAL A 89 -20.36 10.16 3.15
CA VAL A 89 -21.62 9.44 3.31
C VAL A 89 -21.38 8.05 2.75
N PRO A 90 -21.48 6.95 3.54
CA PRO A 90 -21.39 5.61 3.00
C PRO A 90 -22.43 5.44 1.90
N PRO A 91 -22.14 4.70 0.82
CA PRO A 91 -23.06 4.60 -0.30
C PRO A 91 -24.38 3.96 0.16
N VAL A 92 -25.42 4.78 0.29
CA VAL A 92 -26.79 4.29 0.27
C VAL A 92 -26.98 3.68 -1.11
N PRO A 93 -27.38 2.40 -1.23
CA PRO A 93 -27.59 1.76 -2.53
C PRO A 93 -28.58 2.60 -3.34
N PRO A 94 -28.25 3.01 -4.57
CA PRO A 94 -29.14 3.85 -5.36
C PRO A 94 -30.37 3.02 -5.78
N ALA A 95 -31.54 3.41 -5.26
CA ALA A 95 -32.82 2.93 -5.76
C ALA A 95 -32.92 3.15 -7.29
N PRO A 96 -33.48 2.18 -8.04
CA PRO A 96 -33.46 2.19 -9.50
C PRO A 96 -34.37 3.28 -10.06
N LYS A 97 -33.82 4.20 -10.88
CA LYS A 97 -34.62 5.17 -11.63
C LYS A 97 -35.06 4.57 -12.96
N THR A 98 -36.28 4.01 -12.96
CA THR A 98 -37.10 3.76 -14.15
C THR A 98 -37.62 5.09 -14.73
N LYS A 99 -37.61 5.20 -16.08
CA LYS A 99 -38.66 5.75 -16.97
C LYS A 99 -38.12 5.72 -18.41
N SER A 100 -38.56 4.77 -19.24
CA SER A 100 -39.78 4.78 -20.08
C SER A 100 -39.55 5.44 -21.45
N SER A 101 -39.39 4.61 -22.49
CA SER A 101 -39.95 4.88 -23.82
C SER A 101 -40.17 3.54 -24.53
N LEU A 102 -41.43 3.30 -24.86
CA LEU A 102 -42.02 2.07 -25.36
C LEU A 102 -42.05 2.11 -26.89
N LYS A 103 -41.37 1.18 -27.59
CA LYS A 103 -41.82 0.72 -28.92
C LYS A 103 -41.33 -0.70 -29.28
N LYS A 104 -42.18 -1.65 -28.89
CA LYS A 104 -42.77 -2.74 -29.71
C LYS A 104 -41.82 -3.65 -30.53
N SER A 105 -41.62 -4.86 -30.04
CA SER A 105 -41.83 -6.10 -30.82
C SER A 105 -41.79 -7.33 -29.88
N GLU A 106 -42.96 -7.90 -29.61
CA GLU A 106 -43.19 -9.29 -29.17
C GLU A 106 -43.33 -10.18 -30.44
N PRO A 107 -43.42 -11.52 -30.36
CA PRO A 107 -42.84 -12.45 -29.38
C PRO A 107 -42.26 -13.72 -30.07
N SER A 108 -41.42 -14.48 -29.38
CA SER A 108 -41.33 -15.94 -29.61
C SER A 108 -40.88 -16.66 -28.36
N ALA A 109 -41.92 -17.13 -27.67
CA ALA A 109 -42.13 -18.46 -27.10
C ALA A 109 -41.02 -19.17 -26.26
N PRO A 110 -41.48 -19.91 -25.24
CA PRO A 110 -40.74 -20.28 -24.04
C PRO A 110 -40.21 -21.73 -24.09
N VAL A 111 -39.28 -22.09 -23.21
CA VAL A 111 -39.19 -23.41 -22.53
C VAL A 111 -38.04 -23.42 -21.51
N PRO A 112 -38.12 -24.27 -20.47
CA PRO A 112 -37.82 -23.90 -19.08
C PRO A 112 -36.68 -24.70 -18.43
N GLU A 113 -36.46 -24.36 -17.14
CA GLU A 113 -36.11 -25.27 -16.04
C GLU A 113 -34.63 -25.54 -15.70
N SER A 114 -34.40 -25.59 -14.38
CA SER A 114 -33.50 -26.49 -13.63
C SER A 114 -32.20 -25.92 -13.01
N GLY A 115 -32.07 -26.19 -11.69
CA GLY A 115 -30.85 -26.25 -10.87
C GLY A 115 -30.56 -24.95 -10.11
N ASP A 116 -30.76 -24.80 -8.79
CA ASP A 116 -30.51 -25.69 -7.64
C ASP A 116 -29.12 -26.33 -7.66
N SER A 117 -28.18 -25.69 -6.95
CA SER A 117 -26.89 -26.20 -6.48
C SER A 117 -26.41 -25.18 -5.45
N ASP A 118 -26.72 -25.40 -4.18
CA ASP A 118 -26.04 -26.31 -3.24
C ASP A 118 -24.80 -25.66 -2.62
N GLU A 119 -24.86 -25.68 -1.29
CA GLU A 119 -24.13 -24.88 -0.34
C GLU A 119 -22.88 -25.66 0.08
N GLY A 120 -21.74 -25.36 -0.52
CA GLY A 120 -20.44 -25.97 -0.17
C GLY A 120 -19.78 -25.27 1.02
N LYS A 121 -20.07 -25.74 2.23
CA LYS A 121 -19.31 -25.46 3.46
C LYS A 121 -18.25 -26.55 3.72
N SER A 122 -17.23 -26.20 4.52
CA SER A 122 -16.09 -26.98 5.07
C SER A 122 -14.96 -27.20 4.05
N GLU A 123 -13.78 -26.59 4.13
CA GLU A 123 -12.94 -26.11 5.25
C GLU A 123 -12.54 -27.23 6.23
N GLU A 124 -11.40 -27.83 5.94
CA GLU A 124 -10.58 -28.64 6.84
C GLU A 124 -9.10 -28.34 6.49
N PRO A 125 -8.32 -27.75 7.41
CA PRO A 125 -6.87 -27.83 7.38
C PRO A 125 -6.34 -28.50 8.65
N GLU A 126 -5.99 -29.77 8.57
CA GLU A 126 -4.86 -30.38 9.29
C GLU A 126 -3.72 -30.52 8.25
N GLU A 127 -2.43 -30.32 8.53
CA GLU A 127 -1.66 -30.83 9.65
C GLU A 127 -0.35 -30.02 9.79
N THR A 128 0.19 -30.05 10.99
CA THR A 128 1.46 -29.48 11.49
C THR A 128 2.71 -29.94 10.73
N PRO A 129 3.85 -29.22 10.85
CA PRO A 129 4.83 -29.65 11.87
C PRO A 129 5.47 -28.49 12.64
N GLN A 130 5.37 -28.58 13.97
CA GLN A 130 6.37 -28.10 14.92
C GLN A 130 7.54 -29.09 14.87
N ASP A 131 8.77 -28.59 14.78
CA ASP A 131 9.93 -29.26 15.37
C ASP A 131 10.94 -28.17 15.74
N ASP A 132 10.91 -27.84 17.03
CA ASP A 132 12.00 -27.26 17.80
C ASP A 132 13.23 -28.17 17.70
N GLU A 133 14.41 -27.63 17.40
CA GLU A 133 15.58 -27.91 18.24
C GLU A 133 16.62 -26.78 18.16
N VAL A 134 16.85 -26.27 19.36
CA VAL A 134 17.93 -25.46 19.89
C VAL A 134 19.32 -26.05 19.63
N ALA A 135 20.26 -25.19 19.24
CA ALA A 135 21.66 -25.35 19.63
C ALA A 135 22.23 -23.96 19.98
N VAL A 136 22.20 -23.71 21.28
CA VAL A 136 22.90 -22.65 22.00
C VAL A 136 24.40 -22.89 21.88
N ALA A 137 25.15 -21.86 21.49
CA ALA A 137 26.57 -21.74 21.78
C ALA A 137 26.75 -20.42 22.53
N GLU A 138 26.80 -20.55 23.86
CA GLU A 138 27.47 -19.60 24.76
C GLU A 138 28.98 -19.77 24.58
N ASP A 139 29.71 -18.67 24.44
CA ASP A 139 31.09 -18.47 24.92
C ASP A 139 31.34 -16.95 24.84
N ASP A 140 31.10 -16.23 25.93
CA ASP A 140 32.12 -15.83 26.91
C ASP A 140 33.17 -14.87 26.32
N HIS A 141 33.00 -13.57 26.58
CA HIS A 141 34.15 -12.81 27.06
C HIS A 141 33.73 -11.64 27.94
N SER A 142 34.31 -11.72 29.14
CA SER A 142 34.22 -10.85 30.31
C SER A 142 34.32 -9.35 30.09
N THR A 143 33.63 -8.70 31.03
CA THR A 143 33.82 -7.34 31.55
C THR A 143 35.22 -7.09 32.14
N ASP A 144 35.55 -5.79 32.22
CA ASP A 144 36.49 -5.12 33.15
C ASP A 144 38.00 -5.41 33.06
N ASP A 145 38.78 -4.37 32.72
CA ASP A 145 40.04 -3.97 33.39
C ASP A 145 40.55 -2.69 32.68
N GLU A 146 40.46 -1.51 33.28
CA GLU A 146 41.45 -0.89 34.18
C GLU A 146 42.24 0.20 33.43
N ALA A 147 42.43 1.31 34.13
CA ALA A 147 43.11 2.50 33.68
C ALA A 147 44.61 2.23 33.45
N ASP A 148 45.19 2.83 32.41
CA ASP A 148 46.60 3.21 32.49
C ASP A 148 46.83 4.57 31.81
N SER A 149 47.27 5.50 32.64
CA SER A 149 47.83 6.78 32.31
C SER A 149 49.12 6.60 31.51
N VAL A 150 49.22 7.18 30.31
CA VAL A 150 50.53 7.40 29.69
C VAL A 150 50.70 8.86 29.27
N SER A 151 51.87 9.33 29.62
CA SER A 151 52.44 10.68 29.63
C SER A 151 52.38 11.42 28.30
N ASP A 152 51.90 12.66 28.37
CA ASP A 152 52.19 13.73 27.41
C ASP A 152 53.68 14.11 27.55
N GLY A 153 54.50 13.60 26.64
CA GLY A 153 55.92 13.94 26.51
C GLY A 153 56.10 14.98 25.42
N ASP A 154 56.11 16.25 25.81
CA ASP A 154 56.51 17.41 25.01
C ASP A 154 58.02 17.29 24.73
N ASP A 155 58.35 16.86 23.51
CA ASP A 155 59.71 16.64 22.99
C ASP A 155 60.27 17.98 22.50
N GLU A 156 61.19 18.52 23.31
CA GLU A 156 62.01 19.70 23.03
C GLU A 156 63.21 19.32 22.15
N GLU A 157 63.63 20.24 21.28
CA GLU A 157 64.91 20.29 20.54
C GLU A 157 64.98 19.40 19.25
N GLN A 158 65.37 19.89 18.07
CA GLN A 158 66.57 20.68 17.80
C GLN A 158 66.50 21.59 16.57
N SER A 159 67.40 22.57 16.63
CA SER A 159 67.84 23.53 15.62
C SER A 159 68.36 22.92 14.31
#